data_AF-A0A0F9HMU5-F1
#
_entry.id   AF-A0A0F9HMU5-F1
#
_cell.length_a   1.000
_cell.length_b   1.000
_cell.length_c   1.000
_cell.angle_alpha   90.00
_cell.angle_beta   90.00
_cell.angle_gamma   90.00
#
_symmetry.space_group_name_H-M   'P 1'
#
loop_
_entity.id
_entity.type
_entity.pdbx_description
1 polymer ?
#
loop_
_entity_poly.entity_id
_entity_poly.type
_entity_poly.pdbx_seq_one_letter_code
_entity_poly.pdbx_strand_id
1 'polypeptide(L)'
;VPINNIYNGGISITGEVATASGIGNIGLDIDQGNIHMDDSPTSSGTATGGVVATMTVDANSTGFRAALHMDSTGGWVEADASSATTMPCEALALETSTGSKKVIMQGFVRDDVWGWTVGGVIYVSETTGTLTQTAPSTTGSQVQAVGFATHANRMYFNPIPILAEVA
;
A
#
# COMPACT_ATOMS: atom_id res chain seq x y z
N VAL A 1 -42.03 14.90 7.93
CA VAL A 1 -40.81 14.48 7.19
C VAL A 1 -40.11 15.75 6.76
N PRO A 2 -38.94 16.13 7.31
CA PRO A 2 -38.27 17.31 6.80
C PRO A 2 -37.66 16.97 5.45
N ILE A 3 -38.05 17.77 4.46
CA ILE A 3 -37.51 17.79 3.11
C ILE A 3 -36.19 18.54 3.18
N ASN A 4 -35.09 17.86 2.84
CA ASN A 4 -33.79 18.50 2.67
C ASN A 4 -33.88 19.40 1.43
N ASN A 5 -33.81 20.71 1.64
CA ASN A 5 -33.79 21.67 0.55
C ASN A 5 -32.47 21.56 -0.22
N ILE A 6 -32.56 21.06 -1.45
CA ILE A 6 -31.47 21.10 -2.42
C ILE A 6 -31.49 22.50 -3.04
N TYR A 7 -30.61 23.38 -2.61
CA TYR A 7 -30.34 24.63 -3.32
C TYR A 7 -29.10 24.49 -4.19
N ASN A 8 -29.13 25.21 -5.30
CA ASN A 8 -28.22 25.15 -6.45
C ASN A 8 -26.81 25.73 -6.13
N GLY A 9 -26.11 25.14 -5.15
CA GLY A 9 -24.79 25.59 -4.70
C GLY A 9 -24.28 24.84 -3.47
N GLY A 10 -24.01 23.53 -3.62
CA GLY A 10 -23.32 22.72 -2.61
C GLY A 10 -24.19 22.14 -1.49
N ILE A 11 -23.77 20.99 -0.96
CA ILE A 11 -24.37 20.33 0.20
C ILE A 11 -23.56 20.74 1.44
N SER A 12 -24.16 21.51 2.35
CA SER A 12 -23.59 21.83 3.67
C SER A 12 -24.31 21.01 4.73
N ILE A 13 -23.60 20.13 5.44
CA ILE A 13 -24.15 19.32 6.53
C ILE A 13 -23.61 19.88 7.85
N THR A 14 -24.50 20.42 8.68
CA THR A 14 -24.18 21.04 9.98
C THR A 14 -24.26 20.06 11.16
N GLY A 15 -24.25 18.74 10.89
CA GLY A 15 -24.28 17.66 11.88
C GLY A 15 -23.52 16.41 11.41
N GLU A 16 -23.57 15.33 12.18
CA GLU A 16 -22.96 14.04 11.80
C GLU A 16 -23.64 13.49 10.52
N VAL A 17 -22.82 13.12 9.53
CA VAL A 17 -23.27 12.32 8.39
C VAL A 17 -23.39 10.88 8.85
N ALA A 18 -24.55 10.52 9.40
CA ALA A 18 -24.83 9.14 9.79
C ALA A 18 -24.90 8.25 8.52
N THR A 19 -23.78 7.67 8.14
CA THR A 19 -23.74 6.59 7.16
C THR A 19 -24.06 5.26 7.84
N ALA A 20 -24.76 4.37 7.13
CA ALA A 20 -25.10 3.05 7.64
C ALA A 20 -23.87 2.33 8.23
N SER A 21 -24.05 1.68 9.39
CA SER A 21 -23.05 0.94 10.15
C SER A 21 -21.98 0.26 9.27
N GLY A 22 -20.73 0.74 9.33
CA GLY A 22 -19.58 0.03 8.74
C GLY A 22 -18.65 0.85 7.85
N ILE A 23 -19.03 2.05 7.41
CA ILE A 23 -18.05 3.02 6.91
C ILE A 23 -17.68 3.95 8.07
N GLY A 24 -16.47 3.78 8.60
CA GLY A 24 -15.87 4.80 9.46
C GLY A 24 -15.92 6.14 8.71
N ASN A 25 -16.24 7.22 9.42
CA ASN A 25 -16.41 8.56 8.89
C ASN A 25 -15.47 8.83 7.71
N ILE A 26 -16.00 8.90 6.48
CA ILE A 26 -15.26 9.54 5.38
C ILE A 26 -15.43 11.04 5.61
N GLY A 27 -14.69 11.54 6.59
CA GLY A 27 -14.43 12.97 6.70
C GLY A 27 -13.42 13.32 5.62
N LEU A 28 -13.89 13.62 4.41
CA LEU A 28 -13.09 14.44 3.51
C LEU A 28 -13.08 15.83 4.13
N ASP A 29 -12.00 16.16 4.82
CA ASP A 29 -11.73 17.52 5.23
C ASP A 29 -11.42 18.36 3.98
N ILE A 30 -12.46 18.83 3.30
CA ILE A 30 -12.35 19.76 2.16
C ILE A 30 -12.24 21.20 2.68
N ASP A 31 -11.81 21.45 3.91
CA ASP A 31 -11.72 22.82 4.46
C ASP A 31 -10.61 23.66 3.76
N GLN A 32 -9.79 23.02 2.91
CA GLN A 32 -8.92 23.68 1.90
C GLN A 32 -8.87 22.99 0.52
N GLY A 33 -9.75 22.00 0.24
CA GLY A 33 -9.74 21.27 -1.03
C GLY A 33 -8.78 20.06 -1.11
N ASN A 34 -8.17 19.65 0.00
CA ASN A 34 -7.23 18.53 0.05
C ASN A 34 -7.89 17.22 0.51
N ILE A 35 -7.23 16.10 0.23
CA ILE A 35 -7.57 14.79 0.83
C ILE A 35 -6.51 14.52 1.90
N HIS A 36 -6.94 14.42 3.16
CA HIS A 36 -6.05 14.05 4.26
C HIS A 36 -5.78 12.54 4.24
N MET A 37 -4.51 12.15 4.15
CA MET A 37 -4.07 10.77 4.33
C MET A 37 -3.51 10.62 5.74
N ASP A 38 -4.11 9.73 6.54
CA ASP A 38 -3.57 9.38 7.86
C ASP A 38 -2.24 8.64 7.68
N ASP A 39 -1.15 9.27 8.14
CA ASP A 39 0.22 8.78 8.05
C ASP A 39 0.66 7.92 9.24
N SER A 40 -0.26 7.65 10.16
CA SER A 40 0.04 7.11 11.48
C SER A 40 -0.68 5.79 11.81
N PRO A 41 -0.47 4.69 11.04
CA PRO A 41 -1.01 3.39 11.43
C PRO A 41 -0.60 3.03 12.86
N THR A 42 -1.59 2.80 13.72
CA THR A 42 -1.40 2.79 15.18
C THR A 42 -0.95 1.44 15.73
N SER A 43 -1.09 0.36 14.96
CA SER A 43 -0.68 -1.00 15.36
C SER A 43 0.06 -1.75 14.25
N SER A 44 0.84 -2.76 14.63
CA SER A 44 1.43 -3.70 13.66
C SER A 44 0.37 -4.35 12.79
N GLY A 45 0.71 -4.68 11.54
CA GLY A 45 -0.20 -5.38 10.63
C GLY A 45 -1.30 -4.47 10.08
N THR A 46 -1.09 -3.16 10.05
CA THR A 46 -2.10 -2.20 9.59
C THR A 46 -1.56 -1.24 8.54
N ALA A 47 -2.49 -0.67 7.78
CA ALA A 47 -2.21 0.39 6.83
C ALA A 47 -3.29 1.48 6.88
N THR A 48 -2.90 2.71 6.61
CA THR A 48 -3.75 3.90 6.65
C THR A 48 -3.41 4.85 5.50
N GLY A 49 -4.27 5.84 5.25
CA GLY A 49 -3.97 6.94 4.33
C GLY A 49 -3.61 6.49 2.91
N GLY A 50 -4.30 5.48 2.38
CA GLY A 50 -3.87 4.78 1.17
C GLY A 50 -4.97 4.34 0.22
N VAL A 51 -4.56 3.93 -0.97
CA VAL A 51 -5.39 3.29 -2.00
C VAL A 51 -5.35 1.77 -1.77
N VAL A 52 -6.50 1.22 -1.37
CA VAL A 52 -6.66 -0.20 -1.05
C VAL A 52 -7.68 -0.83 -1.99
N ALA A 53 -7.38 -2.04 -2.48
CA ALA A 53 -8.27 -2.82 -3.31
C ALA A 53 -8.41 -4.25 -2.76
N THR A 54 -9.56 -4.88 -3.01
CA THR A 54 -9.71 -6.32 -2.84
C THR A 54 -9.44 -7.00 -4.17
N MET A 55 -8.40 -7.81 -4.21
CA MET A 55 -7.86 -8.43 -5.43
C MET A 55 -7.66 -9.93 -5.21
N THR A 56 -7.55 -10.69 -6.31
CA THR A 56 -7.17 -12.10 -6.27
C THR A 56 -5.66 -12.23 -6.06
N VAL A 57 -5.26 -12.79 -4.93
CA VAL A 57 -3.86 -13.12 -4.61
C VAL A 57 -3.66 -14.61 -4.78
N ASP A 58 -2.82 -15.01 -5.72
CA ASP A 58 -2.60 -16.42 -6.09
C ASP A 58 -1.42 -17.04 -5.34
N ALA A 59 -0.45 -16.23 -4.90
CA ALA A 59 0.65 -16.67 -4.04
C ALA A 59 0.99 -15.60 -3.00
N ASN A 60 1.08 -16.01 -1.74
CA ASN A 60 1.43 -15.15 -0.61
C ASN A 60 1.92 -15.97 0.59
N SER A 61 3.18 -16.40 0.52
CA SER A 61 3.84 -17.13 1.60
C SER A 61 4.39 -16.19 2.69
N THR A 62 4.79 -14.97 2.33
CA THR A 62 5.29 -13.94 3.25
C THR A 62 4.21 -13.41 4.18
N GLY A 63 2.95 -13.38 3.74
CA GLY A 63 1.80 -12.93 4.51
C GLY A 63 1.57 -11.43 4.42
N PHE A 64 1.20 -10.80 5.54
CA PHE A 64 1.12 -9.34 5.61
C PHE A 64 2.46 -8.72 5.18
N ARG A 65 2.40 -7.60 4.45
CA ARG A 65 3.53 -6.87 3.86
C ARG A 65 4.19 -7.51 2.65
N ALA A 66 3.70 -8.64 2.16
CA ALA A 66 4.26 -9.28 0.98
C ALA A 66 4.28 -8.28 -0.19
N ALA A 67 5.44 -8.08 -0.81
CA ALA A 67 5.57 -7.37 -2.07
C ALA A 67 4.92 -8.20 -3.16
N LEU A 68 4.00 -7.62 -3.94
CA LEU A 68 3.23 -8.32 -4.95
C LEU A 68 3.41 -7.68 -6.32
N HIS A 69 3.54 -8.52 -7.35
CA HIS A 69 3.45 -8.14 -8.75
C HIS A 69 2.22 -8.78 -9.40
N MET A 70 1.75 -8.19 -10.49
CA MET A 70 0.71 -8.79 -11.32
C MET A 70 1.34 -9.80 -12.27
N ASP A 71 0.90 -11.06 -12.19
CA ASP A 71 1.36 -12.11 -13.07
C ASP A 71 0.62 -12.09 -14.43
N SER A 72 1.07 -12.94 -15.36
CA SER A 72 0.46 -13.05 -16.69
C SER A 72 -0.98 -13.61 -16.70
N THR A 73 -1.45 -14.17 -15.59
CA THR A 73 -2.81 -14.71 -15.44
C THR A 73 -3.78 -13.70 -14.84
N GLY A 74 -3.29 -12.53 -14.41
CA GLY A 74 -4.06 -11.47 -13.77
C GLY A 74 -4.19 -11.63 -12.25
N GLY A 75 -3.44 -12.57 -11.66
CA GLY A 75 -3.34 -12.79 -10.23
C GLY A 75 -2.17 -12.02 -9.62
N TRP A 76 -2.32 -11.65 -8.35
CA TRP A 76 -1.21 -11.09 -7.59
C TRP A 76 -0.38 -12.19 -6.97
N VAL A 77 0.92 -12.16 -7.23
CA VAL A 77 1.89 -13.13 -6.68
C VAL A 77 3.11 -12.39 -6.13
N GLU A 78 3.87 -13.05 -5.27
CA GLU A 78 5.01 -12.41 -4.59
C GLU A 78 6.07 -11.92 -5.59
N ALA A 79 6.46 -10.66 -5.45
CA ALA A 79 7.52 -10.05 -6.23
C ALA A 79 8.89 -10.50 -5.75
N ASP A 80 9.84 -10.61 -6.67
CA ASP A 80 11.21 -11.01 -6.37
C ASP A 80 12.16 -10.24 -7.29
N ALA A 81 13.06 -9.46 -6.70
CA ALA A 81 14.00 -8.65 -7.45
C ALA A 81 15.04 -9.47 -8.21
N SER A 82 15.18 -10.78 -7.95
CA SER A 82 16.15 -11.64 -8.64
C SER A 82 15.80 -11.97 -10.09
N SER A 83 14.60 -11.61 -10.56
CA SER A 83 14.17 -11.83 -11.94
C SER A 83 13.28 -10.70 -12.49
N ALA A 84 13.49 -10.35 -13.76
CA ALA A 84 12.60 -9.44 -14.48
C ALA A 84 11.18 -9.99 -14.67
N THR A 85 10.99 -11.31 -14.58
CA THR A 85 9.67 -11.93 -14.74
C THR A 85 8.79 -11.81 -13.51
N THR A 86 9.36 -11.44 -12.37
CA THR A 86 8.69 -11.34 -11.06
C THR A 86 8.58 -9.90 -10.56
N MET A 87 8.71 -8.94 -11.48
CA MET A 87 8.78 -7.50 -11.25
C MET A 87 7.94 -6.79 -12.33
N PRO A 88 7.46 -5.57 -12.08
CA PRO A 88 7.61 -4.74 -10.88
C PRO A 88 6.66 -5.13 -9.73
N CYS A 89 7.03 -4.80 -8.50
CA CYS A 89 6.10 -4.74 -7.37
C CYS A 89 5.19 -3.51 -7.50
N GLU A 90 3.89 -3.71 -7.37
CA GLU A 90 2.88 -2.67 -7.51
C GLU A 90 1.87 -2.63 -6.35
N ALA A 91 1.90 -3.64 -5.48
CA ALA A 91 1.06 -3.67 -4.28
C ALA A 91 1.75 -4.39 -3.11
N LEU A 92 1.32 -4.08 -1.89
CA LEU A 92 1.63 -4.89 -0.70
C LEU A 92 0.40 -5.63 -0.21
N ALA A 93 0.57 -6.87 0.23
CA ALA A 93 -0.48 -7.63 0.89
C ALA A 93 -0.84 -7.01 2.26
N LEU A 94 -2.13 -6.75 2.49
CA LEU A 94 -2.65 -6.34 3.80
C LEU A 94 -3.22 -7.51 4.62
N GLU A 95 -3.22 -8.71 4.05
CA GLU A 95 -3.74 -9.93 4.66
C GLU A 95 -2.80 -11.10 4.35
N THR A 96 -2.88 -12.17 5.14
CA THR A 96 -2.15 -13.41 4.89
C THR A 96 -2.92 -14.31 3.91
N SER A 97 -2.26 -15.34 3.39
CA SER A 97 -2.82 -16.38 2.50
C SER A 97 -3.34 -15.86 1.14
N THR A 98 -3.96 -16.74 0.36
CA THR A 98 -4.39 -16.51 -1.04
C THR A 98 -5.91 -16.34 -1.17
N GLY A 99 -6.40 -16.01 -2.37
CA GLY A 99 -7.80 -15.78 -2.70
C GLY A 99 -8.15 -14.28 -2.78
N SER A 100 -9.41 -13.95 -2.50
CA SER A 100 -9.86 -12.56 -2.45
C SER A 100 -9.32 -11.87 -1.19
N LYS A 101 -8.33 -10.99 -1.37
CA LYS A 101 -7.55 -10.36 -0.29
C LYS A 101 -7.39 -8.87 -0.49
N LYS A 102 -7.22 -8.14 0.61
CA LYS A 102 -6.88 -6.72 0.57
C LYS A 102 -5.41 -6.52 0.25
N VAL A 103 -5.15 -5.60 -0.68
CA VAL A 103 -3.82 -5.12 -1.03
C VAL A 103 -3.80 -3.60 -1.01
N ILE A 104 -2.65 -3.00 -0.70
CA ILE A 104 -2.43 -1.56 -0.76
C ILE A 104 -1.55 -1.23 -1.97
N MET A 105 -1.99 -0.27 -2.78
CA MET A 105 -1.26 0.21 -3.96
C MET A 105 -0.47 1.49 -3.67
N GLN A 106 -0.90 2.24 -2.66
CA GLN A 106 -0.19 3.42 -2.15
C GLN A 106 -0.67 3.70 -0.72
N GLY A 107 0.20 4.17 0.17
CA GLY A 107 -0.18 4.67 1.50
C GLY A 107 0.81 4.28 2.59
N PHE A 108 0.40 4.41 3.86
CA PHE A 108 1.27 4.16 5.00
C PHE A 108 1.03 2.77 5.56
N VAL A 109 2.10 2.00 5.74
CA VAL A 109 2.05 0.62 6.25
C VAL A 109 2.91 0.52 7.50
N ARG A 110 2.42 -0.24 8.49
CA ARG A 110 3.17 -0.54 9.71
C ARG A 110 3.34 -2.03 9.94
N ASP A 111 4.56 -2.42 10.26
CA ASP A 111 4.88 -3.73 10.83
C ASP A 111 5.98 -3.58 11.88
N ASP A 112 5.71 -4.03 13.10
CA ASP A 112 6.65 -3.94 14.22
C ASP A 112 7.83 -4.94 14.09
N VAL A 113 7.80 -5.83 13.10
CA VAL A 113 8.96 -6.67 12.73
C VAL A 113 10.03 -5.87 11.99
N TRP A 114 9.69 -4.73 11.40
CA TRP A 114 10.64 -3.90 10.67
C TRP A 114 11.57 -3.10 11.60
N GLY A 115 12.77 -2.85 11.11
CA GLY A 115 13.80 -2.03 11.77
C GLY A 115 14.47 -1.08 10.80
N TRP A 116 13.67 -0.28 10.09
CA TRP A 116 14.14 0.64 9.05
C TRP A 116 14.94 1.82 9.60
N THR A 117 15.89 2.28 8.80
CA THR A 117 16.49 3.61 8.97
C THR A 117 15.52 4.64 8.40
N VAL A 118 15.02 5.53 9.26
CA VAL A 118 14.07 6.59 8.88
C VAL A 118 14.64 7.45 7.76
N GLY A 119 13.83 7.75 6.75
CA GLY A 119 14.22 8.48 5.53
C GLY A 119 14.95 7.63 4.49
N GLY A 120 15.31 6.38 4.81
CA GLY A 120 15.93 5.46 3.86
C GLY A 120 14.95 4.96 2.79
N VAL A 121 15.43 4.84 1.56
CA VAL A 121 14.70 4.25 0.43
C VAL A 121 14.47 2.76 0.68
N ILE A 122 13.27 2.29 0.37
CA ILE A 122 12.91 0.88 0.47
C ILE A 122 12.77 0.31 -0.94
N TYR A 123 13.41 -0.83 -1.17
CA TYR A 123 13.44 -1.56 -2.42
C TYR A 123 12.73 -2.91 -2.28
N VAL A 124 12.33 -3.49 -3.40
CA VAL A 124 12.01 -4.93 -3.47
C VAL A 124 13.29 -5.72 -3.24
N SER A 125 13.20 -6.78 -2.43
CA SER A 125 14.32 -7.66 -2.10
C SER A 125 14.50 -8.75 -3.16
N GLU A 126 15.71 -9.30 -3.25
CA GLU A 126 16.00 -10.55 -3.98
C GLU A 126 15.50 -11.80 -3.20
N THR A 127 14.88 -11.59 -2.03
CA THR A 127 14.10 -12.61 -1.32
C THR A 127 12.62 -12.40 -1.61
N THR A 128 12.01 -13.38 -2.26
CA THR A 128 10.59 -13.42 -2.66
C THR A 128 9.66 -12.82 -1.61
N GLY A 129 8.83 -11.87 -2.02
CA GLY A 129 7.79 -11.24 -1.21
C GLY A 129 8.29 -10.22 -0.18
N THR A 130 9.60 -10.01 -0.03
CA THR A 130 10.15 -9.14 1.02
C THR A 130 10.68 -7.81 0.52
N LEU A 131 10.90 -6.89 1.46
CA LEU A 131 11.42 -5.54 1.23
C LEU A 131 12.76 -5.37 1.94
N THR A 132 13.57 -4.43 1.46
CA THR A 132 14.93 -4.16 1.98
C THR A 132 15.31 -2.68 1.82
N GLN A 133 16.25 -2.18 2.63
CA GLN A 133 16.89 -0.87 2.40
C GLN A 133 18.26 -0.99 1.70
N THR A 134 18.70 -2.21 1.41
CA THR A 134 19.87 -2.49 0.56
C THR A 134 19.39 -2.74 -0.85
N ALA A 135 19.79 -1.91 -1.80
CA ALA A 135 19.44 -2.11 -3.21
C ALA A 135 19.95 -3.49 -3.70
N PRO A 136 19.14 -4.23 -4.48
CA PRO A 136 19.58 -5.43 -5.18
C PRO A 136 20.89 -5.19 -5.95
N SER A 137 21.77 -6.19 -5.97
CA SER A 137 23.14 -6.05 -6.50
C SER A 137 23.66 -7.26 -7.27
N THR A 138 22.89 -8.35 -7.32
CA THR A 138 23.25 -9.51 -8.16
C THR A 138 22.99 -9.19 -9.63
N THR A 139 23.90 -9.54 -10.53
CA THR A 139 23.71 -9.38 -11.98
C THR A 139 22.41 -10.06 -12.44
N GLY A 140 21.60 -9.34 -13.22
CA GLY A 140 20.26 -9.75 -13.66
C GLY A 140 19.14 -9.37 -12.68
N SER A 141 19.47 -8.98 -11.45
CA SER A 141 18.48 -8.47 -10.50
C SER A 141 17.97 -7.08 -10.87
N GLN A 142 16.75 -6.80 -10.46
CA GLN A 142 15.98 -5.59 -10.75
C GLN A 142 15.95 -4.69 -9.53
N VAL A 143 16.49 -3.49 -9.65
CA VAL A 143 16.40 -2.44 -8.63
C VAL A 143 15.11 -1.67 -8.85
N GLN A 144 14.18 -1.78 -7.90
CA GLN A 144 12.95 -1.01 -7.86
C GLN A 144 12.75 -0.40 -6.48
N ALA A 145 12.66 0.93 -6.42
CA ALA A 145 12.24 1.63 -5.21
C ALA A 145 10.71 1.57 -5.09
N VAL A 146 10.22 1.23 -3.90
CA VAL A 146 8.79 1.10 -3.62
C VAL A 146 8.26 2.11 -2.59
N GLY A 147 9.16 2.93 -2.04
CA GLY A 147 8.80 3.89 -1.01
C GLY A 147 9.98 4.30 -0.15
N PHE A 148 9.67 4.85 1.02
CA PHE A 148 10.68 5.23 2.02
C PHE A 148 10.16 5.02 3.44
N ALA A 149 11.08 4.87 4.38
CA ALA A 149 10.75 4.69 5.78
C ALA A 149 10.33 6.02 6.42
N THR A 150 9.12 6.06 6.98
CA THR A 150 8.61 7.20 7.76
C THR A 150 8.87 7.04 9.26
N HIS A 151 9.16 5.81 9.68
CA HIS A 151 9.57 5.43 11.02
C HIS A 151 10.35 4.11 10.96
N ALA A 152 10.93 3.68 12.09
CA ALA A 152 11.62 2.38 12.17
C ALA A 152 10.71 1.18 11.79
N ASN A 153 9.41 1.30 12.04
CA ASN A 153 8.41 0.26 11.79
C ASN A 153 7.33 0.71 10.78
N ARG A 154 7.54 1.82 10.06
CA ARG A 154 6.56 2.36 9.12
C ARG A 154 7.21 2.80 7.82
N MET A 155 6.47 2.63 6.73
CA MET A 155 6.85 3.14 5.43
C MET A 155 5.70 3.87 4.77
N TYR A 156 6.04 4.82 3.90
CA TYR A 156 5.14 5.26 2.85
C TYR A 156 5.42 4.42 1.59
N PHE A 157 4.49 3.55 1.24
CA PHE A 157 4.51 2.75 0.02
C PHE A 157 3.92 3.59 -1.13
N ASN A 158 4.72 3.75 -2.17
CA ASN A 158 4.37 4.46 -3.39
C ASN A 158 5.26 3.92 -4.52
N PRO A 159 4.94 2.75 -5.07
CA PRO A 159 5.81 2.07 -6.01
C PRO A 159 5.92 2.85 -7.32
N ILE A 160 7.16 2.97 -7.80
CA ILE A 160 7.43 3.40 -9.16
C ILE A 160 7.74 2.14 -10.00
N PRO A 161 7.00 1.87 -11.09
CA PRO A 161 7.21 0.66 -11.90
C PRO A 161 8.42 0.80 -12.86
N ILE A 162 9.36 1.69 -12.55
CA ILE A 162 10.61 1.84 -13.31
C ILE A 162 11.64 0.89 -12.69
N LEU A 163 12.24 0.06 -13.54
CA LEU A 163 13.25 -0.93 -13.15
C LEU A 163 14.62 -0.53 -13.69
N ALA A 164 15.65 -0.68 -12.85
CA ALA A 164 17.04 -0.66 -13.30
C ALA A 164 17.63 -2.06 -13.11
N GLU A 165 18.13 -2.66 -14.19
CA GLU A 165 18.81 -3.95 -14.13
C GLU A 165 20.26 -3.79 -13.67
N VAL A 166 20.72 -4.69 -12.82
CA VAL A 166 22.14 -4.80 -12.45
C VAL A 166 22.88 -5.56 -13.55
N ALA A 167 23.90 -4.92 -14.12
CA ALA A 167 24.73 -5.47 -15.20
C ALA A 167 25.86 -6.41 -14.72
#